data_AF-T0YUQ4-F1
#
_entry.id   AF-T0YUQ4-F1
#
_cell.length_a   1.000
_cell.length_b   1.000
_cell.length_c   1.000
_cell.angle_alpha   90.00
_cell.angle_beta   90.00
_cell.angle_gamma   90.00
#
_symmetry.space_group_name_H-M   'P 1'
#
loop_
_entity.id
_entity.type
_entity.pdbx_description
1 polymer ?
#
loop_
_entity_poly.entity_id
_entity_poly.type
_entity_poly.pdbx_seq_one_letter_code
_entity_poly.pdbx_strand_id
1 'polypeptide(L)'
;MSPPVLWGNWITSTHMGWQGDYTLDYNYEAPFWAAYPTNHVSLADPYDAPLLAWMKRGQGLAHKLHEHGLLYYTHLAPSPGWSADNFRSLDQKSDALFAAVDCIQRWRYTDSVAYARKVWPF
;
A
#
# COMPACT_ATOMS: atom_id res chain seq x y z
N MET A 1 -12.73 7.03 -4.20
CA MET A 1 -12.78 5.64 -4.71
C MET A 1 -11.78 4.81 -3.92
N SER A 2 -12.03 3.51 -3.74
CA SER A 2 -11.05 2.59 -3.16
C SER A 2 -9.95 2.31 -4.20
N PRO A 3 -8.68 2.12 -3.77
CA PRO A 3 -7.63 1.75 -4.71
C PRO A 3 -7.84 0.33 -5.25
N PRO A 4 -7.35 0.02 -6.46
CA PRO A 4 -7.36 -1.34 -6.98
C PRO A 4 -6.63 -2.28 -6.02
N VAL A 5 -7.24 -3.44 -5.75
CA VAL A 5 -6.54 -4.59 -5.18
C VAL A 5 -5.83 -5.37 -6.29
N LEU A 6 -5.21 -6.52 -5.99
CA LEU A 6 -4.46 -7.33 -6.96
C LEU A 6 -5.20 -7.61 -8.29
N TRP A 7 -6.53 -7.72 -8.26
CA TRP A 7 -7.38 -7.97 -9.44
C TRP A 7 -8.19 -6.74 -9.88
N GLY A 8 -7.73 -5.54 -9.53
CA GLY A 8 -8.44 -4.29 -9.77
C GLY A 8 -9.80 -4.26 -9.04
N ASN A 9 -10.83 -3.77 -9.73
CA ASN A 9 -12.21 -3.76 -9.22
C ASN A 9 -13.03 -4.98 -9.68
N TRP A 10 -12.38 -6.00 -10.23
CA TRP A 10 -13.03 -7.14 -10.88
C TRP A 10 -12.87 -8.41 -10.02
N ILE A 11 -13.52 -8.40 -8.86
CA ILE A 11 -13.55 -9.54 -7.93
C ILE A 11 -14.83 -10.33 -8.18
N THR A 12 -14.69 -11.53 -8.73
CA THR A 12 -15.82 -12.40 -9.11
C THR A 12 -15.94 -13.66 -8.25
N SER A 13 -15.03 -13.84 -7.29
CA SER A 13 -14.99 -14.99 -6.38
C SER A 13 -14.54 -14.55 -4.98
N THR A 14 -14.93 -15.31 -3.97
CA THR A 14 -14.41 -15.18 -2.60
C THR A 14 -13.06 -15.88 -2.42
N HIS A 15 -12.57 -16.58 -3.44
CA HIS A 15 -11.29 -17.29 -3.45
C HIS A 15 -10.42 -16.81 -4.62
N MET A 16 -10.25 -15.49 -4.73
CA MET A 16 -9.33 -14.93 -5.71
C MET A 16 -7.90 -15.36 -5.38
N GLY A 17 -7.05 -15.46 -6.41
CA GLY A 17 -5.61 -15.70 -6.20
C GLY A 17 -5.05 -14.64 -5.25
N TRP A 18 -4.28 -15.10 -4.25
CA TRP A 18 -3.76 -14.27 -3.15
C TRP A 18 -4.84 -13.40 -2.47
N GLN A 19 -6.05 -13.93 -2.32
CA GLN A 19 -7.22 -13.26 -1.71
C GLN A 19 -7.67 -11.96 -2.39
N GLY A 20 -7.06 -11.57 -3.50
CA GLY A 20 -7.27 -10.25 -4.08
C GLY A 20 -7.02 -9.13 -3.07
N ASP A 21 -5.97 -9.27 -2.27
CA ASP A 21 -5.56 -8.28 -1.28
C ASP A 21 -4.59 -7.25 -1.90
N TYR A 22 -3.99 -6.40 -1.04
CA TYR A 22 -2.98 -5.42 -1.44
C TYR A 22 -1.58 -6.01 -1.20
N THR A 23 -0.97 -6.60 -2.25
CA THR A 23 0.38 -7.16 -2.18
C THR A 23 1.45 -6.09 -2.42
N LEU A 24 2.26 -5.77 -1.41
CA LEU A 24 3.20 -4.64 -1.40
C LEU A 24 4.63 -4.96 -1.90
N ASP A 25 4.89 -6.18 -2.35
CA ASP A 25 6.22 -6.53 -2.88
C ASP A 25 6.43 -6.03 -4.33
N TYR A 26 5.34 -5.63 -5.01
CA TYR A 26 5.29 -4.78 -6.22
C TYR A 26 3.89 -4.65 -6.82
N ASN A 27 2.97 -5.57 -6.53
CA ASN A 27 1.71 -5.63 -7.25
C ASN A 27 0.75 -4.48 -6.91
N TYR A 28 0.77 -3.98 -5.68
CA TYR A 28 -0.09 -2.88 -5.27
C TYR A 28 0.40 -1.55 -5.87
N GLU A 29 1.71 -1.37 -5.96
CA GLU A 29 2.37 -0.19 -6.54
C GLU A 29 2.19 -0.16 -8.06
N ALA A 30 2.37 -1.29 -8.74
CA ALA A 30 2.45 -1.38 -10.20
C ALA A 30 1.32 -0.68 -10.98
N PRO A 31 0.03 -0.80 -10.60
CA PRO A 31 -1.08 -0.11 -11.27
C PRO A 31 -0.95 1.42 -11.31
N PHE A 32 -0.20 2.01 -10.38
CA PHE A 32 -0.09 3.46 -10.23
C PHE A 32 1.09 4.05 -10.99
N TRP A 33 2.12 3.27 -11.32
CA TRP A 33 3.33 3.76 -11.98
C TRP A 33 3.05 4.50 -13.28
N ALA A 34 2.08 4.03 -14.07
CA ALA A 34 1.71 4.67 -15.33
C ALA A 34 0.93 5.99 -15.15
N ALA A 35 0.28 6.21 -14.01
CA ALA A 35 -0.54 7.39 -13.77
C ALA A 35 0.28 8.70 -13.86
N TYR A 36 1.55 8.67 -13.44
CA TYR A 36 2.42 9.83 -13.44
C TYR A 36 2.96 10.20 -14.85
N PRO A 37 3.71 9.32 -15.56
CA PRO A 37 4.28 9.67 -16.87
C PRO A 37 3.24 9.86 -17.98
N THR A 38 2.02 9.35 -17.80
CA THR A 38 0.94 9.47 -18.80
C THR A 38 -0.02 10.64 -18.54
N ASN A 39 0.28 11.53 -17.59
CA ASN A 39 -0.54 12.69 -17.26
C ASN A 39 -1.94 12.34 -16.71
N HIS A 40 -2.05 11.25 -15.94
CA HIS A 40 -3.27 10.81 -15.28
C HIS A 40 -3.10 10.77 -13.75
N VAL A 41 -2.41 11.76 -13.18
CA VAL A 41 -2.00 11.77 -11.76
C VAL A 41 -3.19 11.59 -10.80
N SER A 42 -4.38 12.09 -11.16
CA SER A 42 -5.60 11.91 -10.36
C SER A 42 -6.03 10.45 -10.18
N LEU A 43 -5.61 9.54 -11.08
CA LEU A 43 -5.85 8.10 -10.90
C LEU A 43 -5.06 7.51 -9.73
N ALA A 44 -3.99 8.17 -9.28
CA ALA A 44 -3.24 7.81 -8.08
C ALA A 44 -3.81 8.38 -6.78
N ASP A 45 -4.93 9.11 -6.84
CA ASP A 45 -5.62 9.66 -5.68
C ASP A 45 -5.88 8.66 -4.54
N PRO A 46 -6.26 7.39 -4.79
CA PRO A 46 -6.57 6.45 -3.72
C PRO A 46 -5.36 5.66 -3.19
N TYR A 47 -4.17 5.79 -3.80
CA TYR A 47 -2.99 4.96 -3.49
C TYR A 47 -2.60 4.95 -2.01
N ASP A 48 -2.57 6.13 -1.38
CA ASP A 48 -2.06 6.28 -0.03
C ASP A 48 -3.05 5.83 1.06
N ALA A 49 -4.33 5.63 0.71
CA ALA A 49 -5.38 5.33 1.67
C ALA A 49 -5.14 4.05 2.51
N PRO A 50 -4.87 2.86 1.91
CA PRO A 50 -4.60 1.66 2.70
C PRO A 50 -3.29 1.77 3.47
N LEU A 51 -2.27 2.46 2.92
CA LEU A 51 -1.01 2.70 3.62
C LEU A 51 -1.27 3.49 4.90
N LEU A 52 -1.94 4.65 4.83
CA LEU A 52 -2.25 5.46 6.00
C LEU A 52 -3.15 4.72 7.02
N ALA A 53 -4.12 3.94 6.53
CA ALA A 53 -5.00 3.14 7.39
C ALA A 53 -4.25 2.04 8.17
N TRP A 54 -3.16 1.52 7.61
CA TRP A 54 -2.39 0.42 8.19
C TRP A 54 -1.26 0.85 9.12
N MET A 55 -0.95 2.15 9.22
CA MET A 55 0.21 2.65 9.97
C MET A 55 0.28 2.13 11.41
N LYS A 56 -0.83 2.17 12.15
CA LYS A 56 -0.88 1.68 13.54
C LYS A 56 -0.60 0.18 13.65
N ARG A 57 -1.06 -0.61 12.68
CA ARG A 57 -0.79 -2.05 12.64
C ARG A 57 0.67 -2.31 12.29
N GLY A 58 1.23 -1.56 11.35
CA GLY A 58 2.63 -1.69 10.99
C GLY A 58 3.60 -1.30 12.10
N GLN A 59 3.28 -0.25 12.87
CA GLN A 59 4.03 0.11 14.08
C GLN A 59 3.94 -1.01 15.13
N GLY A 60 2.77 -1.63 15.28
CA GLY A 60 2.59 -2.79 16.15
C GLY A 60 3.42 -4.01 15.71
N LEU A 61 3.53 -4.24 14.40
CA LEU A 61 4.39 -5.29 13.84
C LEU A 61 5.87 -5.00 14.08
N ALA A 62 6.33 -3.77 13.80
CA ALA A 62 7.70 -3.37 14.09
C ALA A 62 8.05 -3.61 15.56
N HIS A 63 7.19 -3.16 16.49
CA HIS A 63 7.37 -3.41 17.92
C HIS A 63 7.43 -4.91 18.26
N LYS A 64 6.54 -5.73 17.68
CA LYS A 64 6.52 -7.19 17.90
C LYS A 64 7.82 -7.87 17.41
N LEU A 65 8.44 -7.32 16.37
CA LEU A 65 9.70 -7.81 15.82
C LEU A 65 10.93 -7.17 16.45
N HIS A 66 10.77 -6.34 17.49
CA HIS A 66 11.85 -5.57 18.11
C HIS A 66 12.56 -4.62 17.15
N GLU A 67 11.81 -4.10 16.17
CA GLU A 67 12.25 -3.08 15.20
C GLU A 67 11.66 -1.70 15.54
N HIS A 68 12.18 -0.67 14.89
CA HIS A 68 11.71 0.71 15.03
C HIS A 68 10.94 1.19 13.81
N GLY A 69 10.07 2.20 14.01
CA GLY A 69 9.37 2.86 12.91
C GLY A 69 8.17 2.05 12.41
N LEU A 70 8.12 1.85 11.09
CA LEU A 70 6.98 1.28 10.39
C LEU A 70 7.42 0.07 9.56
N LEU A 71 6.77 -1.07 9.80
CA LEU A 71 7.00 -2.30 9.03
C LEU A 71 5.65 -2.87 8.62
N TYR A 72 5.51 -3.22 7.34
CA TYR A 72 4.28 -3.81 6.81
C TYR A 72 4.41 -5.29 6.54
N TYR A 73 3.25 -5.96 6.56
CA TYR A 73 3.10 -7.27 5.96
C TYR A 73 3.15 -7.13 4.44
N THR A 74 3.52 -8.18 3.74
CA THR A 74 3.45 -8.21 2.28
C THR A 74 2.01 -8.09 1.81
N HIS A 75 1.07 -8.73 2.50
CA HIS A 75 -0.34 -8.76 2.12
C HIS A 75 -1.21 -7.94 3.08
N LEU A 76 -1.56 -6.71 2.66
CA LEU A 76 -2.48 -5.82 3.37
C LEU A 76 -3.91 -6.11 2.97
N ALA A 77 -4.80 -6.03 3.94
CA ALA A 77 -6.20 -6.37 3.75
C ALA A 77 -7.15 -5.32 4.36
N PRO A 78 -8.33 -5.08 3.77
CA PRO A 78 -9.34 -4.22 4.38
C PRO A 78 -9.93 -4.83 5.66
N SER A 79 -9.93 -6.16 5.78
CA SER A 79 -10.56 -6.89 6.88
C SER A 79 -9.61 -7.91 7.52
N PRO A 80 -9.65 -8.09 8.86
CA PRO A 80 -8.97 -9.21 9.51
C PRO A 80 -9.41 -10.55 8.90
N GLY A 81 -8.47 -11.47 8.70
CA GLY A 81 -8.71 -12.79 8.10
C GLY A 81 -8.75 -12.81 6.57
N TRP A 82 -8.59 -11.66 5.90
CA TRP A 82 -8.59 -11.55 4.44
C TRP A 82 -7.19 -11.20 3.89
N SER A 83 -6.15 -11.89 4.34
CA SER A 83 -4.78 -11.73 3.80
C SER A 83 -4.24 -13.08 3.36
N ALA A 84 -3.59 -13.12 2.20
CA ALA A 84 -2.97 -14.33 1.67
C ALA A 84 -1.87 -14.88 2.60
N ASP A 85 -1.15 -14.01 3.30
CA ASP A 85 -0.10 -14.42 4.23
C ASP A 85 -0.60 -14.71 5.66
N ASN A 86 -1.90 -14.48 5.94
CA ASN A 86 -2.50 -14.54 7.28
C ASN A 86 -1.80 -13.63 8.30
N PHE A 87 -1.29 -12.48 7.86
CA PHE A 87 -0.50 -11.52 8.63
C PHE A 87 0.79 -12.14 9.20
N ARG A 88 1.51 -12.88 8.36
CA ARG A 88 2.89 -13.30 8.61
C ARG A 88 3.84 -12.32 7.97
N SER A 89 4.93 -11.95 8.63
CA SER A 89 5.87 -10.93 8.13
C SER A 89 6.57 -11.32 6.83
N LEU A 90 6.67 -12.64 6.55
CA LEU A 90 7.43 -13.21 5.42
C LEU A 90 8.89 -12.72 5.33
N ASP A 91 9.38 -12.08 6.38
CA ASP A 91 10.66 -11.36 6.48
C ASP A 91 10.92 -10.34 5.35
N GLN A 92 9.87 -9.83 4.71
CA GLN A 92 9.95 -8.76 3.71
C GLN A 92 9.87 -7.38 4.38
N LYS A 93 11.01 -6.90 4.88
CA LYS A 93 11.07 -5.64 5.66
C LYS A 93 11.05 -4.37 4.79
N SER A 94 11.14 -4.50 3.47
CA SER A 94 11.22 -3.37 2.53
C SER A 94 9.87 -2.84 2.08
N ASP A 95 8.77 -3.54 2.33
CA ASP A 95 7.48 -3.28 1.67
C ASP A 95 6.92 -1.89 2.01
N ALA A 96 6.99 -1.49 3.29
CA ALA A 96 6.60 -0.14 3.70
C ALA A 96 7.46 0.95 3.04
N LEU A 97 8.77 0.70 2.90
CA LEU A 97 9.69 1.62 2.22
C LEU A 97 9.39 1.69 0.72
N PHE A 98 9.10 0.56 0.09
CA PHE A 98 8.79 0.53 -1.33
C PHE A 98 7.48 1.27 -1.63
N ALA A 99 6.46 1.05 -0.81
CA ALA A 99 5.20 1.79 -0.92
C ALA A 99 5.37 3.32 -0.74
N ALA A 100 6.37 3.75 0.05
CA ALA A 100 6.67 5.19 0.19
C ALA A 100 7.19 5.83 -1.10
N VAL A 101 7.80 5.05 -2.00
CA VAL A 101 8.35 5.56 -3.26
C VAL A 101 7.25 6.16 -4.15
N ASP A 102 6.10 5.51 -4.25
CA ASP A 102 4.97 6.01 -5.05
C ASP A 102 4.30 7.24 -4.41
N CYS A 103 4.29 7.32 -3.07
CA CYS A 103 3.91 8.55 -2.37
C CYS A 103 4.86 9.71 -2.70
N ILE A 104 6.18 9.47 -2.66
CA ILE A 104 7.18 10.47 -3.03
C ILE A 104 7.03 10.87 -4.50
N GLN A 105 6.78 9.89 -5.39
CA GLN A 105 6.59 10.12 -6.82
C GLN A 105 5.42 11.08 -7.07
N ARG A 106 4.27 10.86 -6.42
CA ARG A 106 3.12 11.78 -6.55
C ARG A 106 3.45 13.19 -6.10
N TRP A 107 4.16 13.34 -4.99
CA TRP A 107 4.61 14.66 -4.54
C TRP A 107 5.53 15.30 -5.58
N ARG A 108 6.52 14.57 -6.11
CA ARG A 108 7.45 15.07 -7.14
C ARG A 108 6.78 15.50 -8.45
N TYR A 109 5.67 14.87 -8.82
CA TYR A 109 4.91 15.22 -10.03
C TYR A 109 3.94 16.39 -9.84
N THR A 110 3.59 16.73 -8.60
CA THR A 110 2.54 17.72 -8.32
C THR A 110 3.03 18.93 -7.56
N ASP A 111 4.19 18.83 -6.89
CA ASP A 111 4.70 19.78 -5.89
C ASP A 111 3.64 20.18 -4.85
N SER A 112 2.66 19.30 -4.62
CA SER A 112 1.52 19.61 -3.77
C SER A 112 1.92 19.55 -2.31
N VAL A 113 2.01 20.73 -1.68
CA VAL A 113 2.26 20.88 -0.24
C VAL A 113 1.16 20.19 0.58
N ALA A 114 -0.08 20.24 0.11
CA ALA A 114 -1.20 19.58 0.77
C ALA A 114 -1.03 18.05 0.76
N TYR A 115 -0.62 17.48 -0.38
CA TYR A 115 -0.35 16.05 -0.48
C TYR A 115 0.86 15.65 0.36
N ALA A 116 1.95 16.41 0.31
CA ALA A 116 3.13 16.16 1.14
C ALA A 116 2.76 16.09 2.63
N ARG A 117 1.96 17.05 3.14
CA ARG A 117 1.48 17.03 4.54
C ARG A 117 0.60 15.82 4.86
N LYS A 118 -0.21 15.34 3.90
CA LYS A 118 -1.07 14.17 4.07
C LYS A 118 -0.25 12.91 4.30
N VAL A 119 0.79 12.70 3.50
CA VAL A 119 1.62 11.48 3.54
C VAL A 119 2.85 11.61 4.43
N TRP A 120 3.23 12.81 4.90
CA TRP A 120 4.37 13.01 5.79
C TRP A 120 4.42 12.12 7.05
N PRO A 121 3.29 11.74 7.68
CA PRO A 121 3.34 10.82 8.81
C PRO A 121 3.81 9.41 8.45
N PHE A 122 3.70 9.01 7.17
CA PHE A 122 4.13 7.73 6.63
C PHE A 122 5.63 7.77 6.30
#